data_AF-A0A8X6IRE9-F1
#
_entry.id   AF-A0A8X6IRE9-F1
#
_cell.length_a   1.000
_cell.length_b   1.000
_cell.length_c   1.000
_cell.angle_alpha   90.00
_cell.angle_beta   90.00
_cell.angle_gamma   90.00
#
_symmetry.space_group_name_H-M   'P 1'
#
loop_
_entity.id
_entity.type
_entity.pdbx_description
1 polymer ?
#
loop_
_entity_poly.entity_id
_entity_poly.type
_entity_poly.pdbx_seq_one_letter_code
_entity_poly.pdbx_strand_id
1 'polypeptide(L)'
;MDYFPKNTQASFRTKLARPIILTGEWEVGLSEIFVPRTWFNIGNHNKKYSITYEETKIVEKDYVEHEIRVKIDEGTSDKEVIDTINQSIEEKCGHFVSFALDQKNIIVYIAPNYELHLTAADAPRLLTMLHLPREDRIIKNSESFMFRKPTKTNKDNFLKTIARNLKRHYIIRATRFNHKYTDLDNMHHEIFQHINFNLMQTGIGGAADFIFDFTENKVQITVQKNVALEFRLLYAPLLMRMLSMTKDVVLTGKTLDVLQKIDRPPLKEFFRVSITDKPTIPVKVKKTEHLELEVGFYKNSEQLFGSFKHLALNHLANNKVKIHIPDTSTVNLQDGLRDLLGFKKSTLHGGTHISDYPLELDGGITEIYVYSDIIESHFVGILLLLYSVLFL
;
A
#
# COMPACT_ATOMS: atom_id res chain seq x y z
N MET A 1 3.76 25.70 36.25
CA MET A 1 2.35 25.96 36.67
C MET A 1 2.07 25.55 38.12
N ASP A 2 2.96 24.83 38.82
CA ASP A 2 2.64 24.17 40.11
C ASP A 2 2.33 25.11 41.29
N TYR A 3 2.78 26.37 41.24
CA TYR A 3 2.56 27.33 42.34
C TYR A 3 1.29 28.19 42.18
N PHE A 4 0.87 28.50 40.95
CA PHE A 4 -0.28 29.37 40.67
C PHE A 4 -1.09 28.84 39.46
N PRO A 5 -1.82 27.72 39.61
CA PRO A 5 -2.49 27.04 38.50
C PRO A 5 -3.71 27.79 37.95
N LYS A 6 -4.14 28.88 38.60
CA LYS A 6 -5.29 29.73 38.19
C LYS A 6 -4.88 31.02 37.48
N ASN A 7 -3.60 31.18 37.12
CA ASN A 7 -3.16 32.36 36.38
C ASN A 7 -3.92 32.49 35.06
N THR A 8 -4.34 33.71 34.74
CA THR A 8 -4.91 34.07 33.44
C THR A 8 -4.06 35.17 32.81
N GLN A 9 -4.25 35.44 31.52
CA GLN A 9 -3.54 36.53 30.85
C GLN A 9 -3.80 37.91 31.50
N ALA A 10 -4.98 38.12 32.10
CA ALA A 10 -5.34 39.37 32.76
C ALA A 10 -4.98 39.43 34.26
N SER A 11 -4.58 38.31 34.87
CA SER A 11 -4.23 38.24 36.29
C SER A 11 -3.22 37.13 36.52
N PHE A 12 -1.96 37.55 36.64
CA PHE A 12 -0.81 36.65 36.67
C PHE A 12 0.00 36.88 37.96
N ARG A 13 0.34 35.79 38.64
CA ARG A 13 1.25 35.77 39.80
C ARG A 13 2.41 34.82 39.56
N THR A 14 3.62 35.24 39.91
CA THR A 14 4.81 34.40 39.81
C THR A 14 5.50 34.26 41.16
N LYS A 15 6.32 33.22 41.31
CA LYS A 15 7.17 32.99 42.48
C LYS A 15 8.58 33.40 42.12
N LEU A 16 9.11 34.42 42.80
CA LEU A 16 10.49 34.85 42.64
C LEU A 16 11.47 33.76 43.11
N ALA A 17 12.62 33.65 42.45
CA ALA A 17 13.65 32.65 42.77
C ALA A 17 14.24 32.83 44.19
N ARG A 18 14.22 34.06 44.71
CA ARG A 18 14.57 34.39 46.09
C ARG A 18 13.47 35.25 46.72
N PRO A 19 13.04 34.97 47.95
CA PRO A 19 12.10 35.84 48.67
C PRO A 19 12.75 37.20 48.88
N ILE A 20 12.07 38.27 48.47
CA ILE A 20 12.47 39.64 48.79
C ILE A 20 11.67 40.03 50.03
N ILE A 21 12.37 40.44 51.09
CA ILE A 21 11.73 40.96 52.30
C ILE A 21 11.66 42.47 52.14
N LEU A 22 10.45 42.98 51.93
CA LEU A 22 10.18 44.42 51.79
C LEU A 22 9.69 44.95 53.15
N THR A 23 10.40 45.94 53.72
CA THR A 23 10.00 46.62 54.96
C THR A 23 9.67 48.07 54.66
N GLY A 24 8.52 48.58 55.12
CA GLY A 24 8.06 49.95 54.83
C GLY A 24 7.06 50.03 53.65
N GLU A 25 6.84 51.24 53.13
CA GLU A 25 5.99 51.48 51.95
C GLU A 25 6.83 51.41 50.68
N TRP A 26 6.27 50.78 49.64
CA TRP A 26 6.96 50.52 48.37
C TRP A 26 6.04 50.87 47.21
N GLU A 27 6.62 51.46 46.18
CA GLU A 27 5.99 51.63 44.87
C GLU A 27 6.70 50.73 43.86
N VAL A 28 5.92 49.99 43.07
CA VAL A 28 6.45 49.12 42.03
C VAL A 28 6.01 49.66 40.67
N GLY A 29 6.98 49.95 39.82
CA GLY A 29 6.76 50.33 38.43
C GLY A 29 6.98 49.14 37.50
N LEU A 30 6.05 48.92 36.56
CA LEU A 30 6.33 48.06 35.42
C LEU A 30 7.40 48.73 34.56
N SER A 31 8.57 48.09 34.41
CA SER A 31 9.69 48.65 33.67
C SER A 31 9.68 48.18 32.22
N GLU A 32 9.58 46.86 32.00
CA GLU A 32 9.60 46.28 30.66
C GLU A 32 8.76 44.99 30.58
N ILE A 33 8.07 44.79 29.46
CA ILE A 33 7.46 43.51 29.10
C ILE A 33 8.19 42.97 27.88
N PHE A 34 8.82 41.81 28.02
CA PHE A 34 9.45 41.12 26.90
C PHE A 34 8.55 39.97 26.43
N VAL A 35 8.07 40.10 25.19
CA VAL A 35 7.44 38.99 24.45
C VAL A 35 8.48 38.52 23.42
N PRO A 36 9.11 37.35 23.62
CA PRO A 36 10.03 36.79 22.63
C PRO A 36 9.28 36.60 21.30
N ARG A 37 9.67 37.34 20.26
CA ARG A 37 9.01 37.27 18.93
C ARG A 37 9.30 35.99 18.14
N THR A 38 9.92 34.98 18.74
CA THR A 38 10.36 33.77 18.05
C THR A 38 9.84 32.52 18.77
N TRP A 39 8.53 32.30 18.68
CA TRP A 39 7.95 31.00 19.01
C TRP A 39 7.45 30.31 17.75
N PHE A 40 7.64 29.01 17.70
CA PHE A 40 7.09 28.18 16.64
C PHE A 40 5.59 28.05 16.84
N ASN A 41 4.80 28.48 15.86
CA ASN A 41 3.36 28.24 15.87
C ASN A 41 3.03 26.76 15.61
N ILE A 42 3.97 25.98 15.08
CA ILE A 42 3.93 24.52 15.05
C ILE A 42 5.10 23.96 15.85
N GLY A 43 4.79 23.30 16.97
CA GLY A 43 5.70 22.58 17.84
C GLY A 43 5.32 21.10 18.00
N ASN A 44 6.03 20.39 18.88
CA ASN A 44 5.81 18.95 19.09
C ASN A 44 4.40 18.59 19.59
N HIS A 45 3.68 19.54 20.18
CA HIS A 45 2.35 19.36 20.76
C HIS A 45 1.20 19.57 19.75
N ASN A 46 1.46 20.13 18.57
CA ASN A 46 0.42 20.48 17.58
C ASN A 46 0.84 20.26 16.12
N LYS A 47 1.72 19.29 15.86
CA LYS A 47 2.24 19.01 14.50
C LYS A 47 1.61 17.82 13.79
N LYS A 48 0.83 16.98 14.49
CA LYS A 48 0.41 15.66 13.96
C LYS A 48 -0.99 15.68 13.38
N TYR A 49 -1.17 14.91 12.31
CA TYR A 49 -2.46 14.53 11.79
C TYR A 49 -2.37 13.15 11.14
N SER A 50 -3.52 12.56 10.84
CA SER A 50 -3.58 11.33 10.06
C SER A 50 -4.69 11.40 9.03
N ILE A 51 -4.48 10.72 7.91
CA ILE A 51 -5.49 10.54 6.88
C ILE A 51 -5.72 9.04 6.68
N THR A 52 -6.98 8.63 6.75
CA THR A 52 -7.42 7.29 6.42
C THR A 52 -8.16 7.35 5.10
N TYR A 53 -7.74 6.56 4.11
CA TYR A 53 -8.34 6.52 2.78
C TYR A 53 -8.44 5.08 2.28
N GLU A 54 -9.30 4.85 1.27
CA GLU A 54 -9.42 3.56 0.61
C GLU A 54 -8.39 3.44 -0.51
N GLU A 55 -7.58 2.38 -0.45
CA GLU A 55 -6.66 2.00 -1.52
C GLU A 55 -7.09 0.65 -2.10
N THR A 56 -7.07 0.53 -3.43
CA THR A 56 -7.29 -0.76 -4.09
C THR A 56 -5.98 -1.54 -4.09
N LYS A 57 -5.94 -2.66 -3.36
CA LYS A 57 -4.82 -3.60 -3.40
C LYS A 57 -5.20 -4.84 -4.17
N ILE A 58 -4.26 -5.33 -4.98
CA ILE A 58 -4.38 -6.61 -5.67
C ILE A 58 -3.99 -7.70 -4.67
N VAL A 59 -4.91 -8.61 -4.38
CA VAL A 59 -4.70 -9.71 -3.43
C VAL A 59 -4.81 -11.05 -4.17
N GLU A 60 -3.83 -11.92 -3.96
CA GLU A 60 -3.84 -13.30 -4.44
C GLU A 60 -4.79 -14.16 -3.60
N LYS A 61 -5.58 -15.01 -4.25
CA LYS A 61 -6.43 -16.02 -3.60
C LYS A 61 -6.16 -17.39 -4.18
N ASP A 62 -6.54 -18.45 -3.45
CA ASP A 62 -6.40 -19.82 -3.95
C ASP A 62 -7.45 -20.19 -5.01
N TYR A 63 -8.61 -19.54 -4.93
CA TYR A 63 -9.62 -19.53 -5.97
C TYR A 63 -10.43 -18.23 -5.89
N VAL A 64 -11.02 -17.86 -7.02
CA VAL A 64 -11.94 -16.72 -7.13
C VAL A 64 -13.17 -17.18 -7.86
N GLU A 65 -14.34 -16.79 -7.35
CA GLU A 65 -15.63 -17.10 -7.94
C GLU A 65 -16.25 -15.81 -8.47
N HIS A 66 -16.76 -15.86 -9.70
CA HIS A 66 -17.50 -14.77 -10.32
C HIS A 66 -18.91 -15.25 -10.65
N GLU A 67 -19.89 -14.67 -9.98
CA GLU A 67 -21.30 -14.81 -10.34
C GLU A 67 -21.65 -13.78 -11.41
N ILE A 68 -22.14 -14.25 -12.54
CA ILE A 68 -22.38 -13.45 -13.73
C ILE A 68 -23.85 -13.57 -14.08
N ARG A 69 -24.56 -12.45 -13.97
CA ARG A 69 -25.95 -12.34 -14.39
C ARG A 69 -26.00 -11.96 -15.86
N VAL A 70 -26.63 -12.81 -16.65
CA VAL A 70 -26.89 -12.58 -18.07
C VAL A 70 -28.37 -12.31 -18.26
N LYS A 71 -28.67 -11.13 -18.81
CA LYS A 71 -30.00 -10.79 -19.32
C LYS A 71 -30.08 -11.21 -20.78
N ILE A 72 -31.12 -11.97 -21.12
CA ILE A 72 -31.32 -12.42 -22.49
C ILE A 72 -32.75 -12.03 -22.90
N ASP A 73 -32.87 -10.95 -23.66
CA ASP A 73 -34.16 -10.40 -24.07
C ASP A 73 -34.89 -11.28 -25.08
N GLU A 74 -36.21 -11.15 -25.16
CA GLU A 74 -37.01 -11.85 -26.16
C GLU A 74 -36.85 -11.21 -27.55
N GLY A 75 -36.72 -12.03 -28.59
CA GLY A 75 -36.60 -11.55 -29.97
C GLY A 75 -35.19 -11.20 -30.45
N THR A 76 -34.18 -11.29 -29.57
CA THR A 76 -32.76 -11.18 -29.96
C THR A 76 -32.32 -12.34 -30.87
N SER A 77 -31.43 -12.03 -31.79
CA SER A 77 -30.81 -13.04 -32.65
C SER A 77 -29.87 -13.94 -31.86
N ASP A 78 -29.65 -15.17 -32.34
CA ASP A 78 -28.82 -16.14 -31.63
C ASP A 78 -27.37 -15.63 -31.42
N LYS A 79 -26.87 -14.81 -32.36
CA LYS A 79 -25.57 -14.16 -32.26
C LYS A 79 -25.53 -13.10 -31.15
N GLU A 80 -26.52 -12.21 -31.08
CA GLU A 80 -26.59 -11.16 -30.06
C GLU A 80 -26.69 -11.73 -28.64
N VAL A 81 -27.36 -12.88 -28.48
CA VAL A 81 -27.41 -13.58 -27.19
C VAL A 81 -26.00 -14.01 -26.76
N ILE A 82 -25.22 -14.60 -27.67
CA ILE A 82 -23.86 -15.06 -27.39
C ILE A 82 -22.93 -13.87 -27.11
N ASP A 83 -23.06 -12.79 -27.88
CA ASP A 83 -22.30 -11.56 -27.66
C ASP A 83 -22.62 -10.95 -26.28
N THR A 84 -23.89 -10.95 -25.87
CA THR A 84 -24.32 -10.46 -24.54
C THR A 84 -23.76 -11.33 -23.39
N ILE A 85 -23.73 -12.66 -23.57
CA ILE A 85 -23.13 -13.58 -22.60
C ILE A 85 -21.63 -13.28 -22.47
N ASN A 86 -20.92 -13.19 -23.59
CA ASN A 86 -19.48 -12.92 -23.61
C ASN A 86 -19.15 -11.57 -22.99
N GLN A 87 -19.90 -10.52 -23.31
CA GLN A 87 -19.71 -9.20 -22.71
C GLN A 87 -19.93 -9.24 -21.19
N SER A 88 -20.98 -9.91 -20.72
CA SER A 88 -21.26 -10.04 -19.28
C SER A 88 -20.14 -10.79 -18.53
N ILE A 89 -19.52 -11.77 -19.19
CA ILE A 89 -18.37 -12.51 -18.65
C ILE A 89 -17.13 -11.62 -18.65
N GLU A 90 -16.84 -10.95 -19.76
CA GLU A 90 -15.69 -10.08 -19.94
C GLU A 90 -15.65 -8.95 -18.90
N GLU A 91 -16.79 -8.30 -18.66
CA GLU A 91 -16.94 -7.25 -17.65
C GLU A 91 -16.63 -7.73 -16.22
N LYS A 92 -16.76 -9.03 -15.94
CA LYS A 92 -16.61 -9.61 -14.60
C LYS A 92 -15.30 -10.34 -14.37
N CYS A 93 -14.84 -11.10 -15.36
CA CYS A 93 -13.64 -11.91 -15.26
C CYS A 93 -12.77 -11.92 -16.52
N GLY A 94 -13.06 -11.12 -17.55
CA GLY A 94 -12.27 -11.05 -18.78
C GLY A 94 -12.55 -12.20 -19.76
N HIS A 95 -11.66 -12.41 -20.73
CA HIS A 95 -11.88 -13.36 -21.84
C HIS A 95 -11.48 -14.82 -21.54
N PHE A 96 -11.41 -15.23 -20.27
CA PHE A 96 -10.99 -16.59 -19.91
C PHE A 96 -12.06 -17.66 -20.14
N VAL A 97 -13.32 -17.24 -20.22
CA VAL A 97 -14.45 -18.07 -20.62
C VAL A 97 -15.19 -17.33 -21.72
N SER A 98 -15.43 -17.99 -22.85
CA SER A 98 -16.20 -17.38 -23.94
C SER A 98 -16.95 -18.43 -24.74
N PHE A 99 -17.97 -17.97 -25.45
CA PHE A 99 -18.85 -18.76 -26.27
C PHE A 99 -18.71 -18.30 -27.72
N ALA A 100 -18.49 -19.22 -28.64
CA ALA A 100 -18.49 -18.93 -30.07
C ALA A 100 -19.55 -19.77 -30.77
N LEU A 101 -20.42 -19.11 -31.53
CA LEU A 101 -21.41 -19.77 -32.35
C LEU A 101 -20.80 -20.11 -33.71
N ASP A 102 -20.69 -21.39 -34.02
CA ASP A 102 -20.27 -21.91 -35.33
C ASP A 102 -21.43 -22.69 -35.96
N GLN A 103 -22.12 -22.06 -36.90
CA GLN A 103 -23.29 -22.59 -37.61
C GLN A 103 -24.43 -23.09 -36.68
N LYS A 104 -24.36 -24.35 -36.26
CA LYS A 104 -25.32 -25.04 -35.37
C LYS A 104 -24.69 -25.53 -34.07
N ASN A 105 -23.42 -25.22 -33.81
CA ASN A 105 -22.71 -25.59 -32.60
C ASN A 105 -22.32 -24.33 -31.83
N ILE A 106 -22.26 -24.45 -30.51
CA ILE A 106 -21.59 -23.49 -29.64
C ILE A 106 -20.31 -24.14 -29.15
N ILE A 107 -19.19 -23.50 -29.41
CA ILE A 107 -17.91 -23.84 -28.80
C ILE A 107 -17.77 -22.98 -27.54
N VAL A 108 -17.62 -23.64 -26.40
CA VAL A 108 -17.29 -22.98 -25.14
C VAL A 108 -15.78 -23.06 -24.99
N TYR A 109 -15.11 -21.92 -25.03
CA TYR A 109 -13.68 -21.81 -24.75
C TYR A 109 -13.47 -21.58 -23.26
N ILE A 110 -12.65 -22.41 -22.64
CA ILE A 110 -12.25 -22.32 -21.23
C ILE A 110 -10.73 -22.25 -21.16
N ALA A 111 -10.22 -21.19 -20.55
CA ALA A 111 -8.80 -21.01 -20.32
C ALA A 111 -8.25 -21.99 -19.26
N PRO A 112 -6.95 -22.34 -19.31
CA PRO A 112 -6.39 -23.36 -18.43
C PRO A 112 -6.35 -22.90 -16.98
N ASN A 113 -7.24 -23.43 -16.13
CA ASN A 113 -7.50 -23.15 -14.70
C ASN A 113 -8.84 -22.47 -14.38
N TYR A 114 -9.65 -22.18 -15.39
CA TYR A 114 -11.03 -21.75 -15.21
C TYR A 114 -11.98 -22.94 -15.27
N GLU A 115 -13.07 -22.83 -14.53
CA GLU A 115 -14.21 -23.74 -14.62
C GLU A 115 -15.47 -22.91 -14.86
N LEU A 116 -16.31 -23.34 -15.79
CA LEU A 116 -17.65 -22.80 -15.97
C LEU A 116 -18.65 -23.73 -15.27
N HIS A 117 -19.38 -23.18 -14.31
CA HIS A 117 -20.40 -23.87 -13.54
C HIS A 117 -21.78 -23.36 -13.98
N LEU A 118 -22.60 -24.28 -14.46
CA LEU A 118 -23.98 -24.04 -14.88
C LEU A 118 -24.88 -24.88 -13.98
N THR A 119 -25.69 -24.24 -13.14
CA THR A 119 -26.63 -24.94 -12.26
C THR A 119 -28.00 -25.05 -12.93
N ALA A 120 -28.74 -26.12 -12.63
CA ALA A 120 -30.10 -26.29 -13.15
C ALA A 120 -31.06 -25.21 -12.65
N ALA A 121 -30.82 -24.69 -11.44
CA ALA A 121 -31.62 -23.64 -10.81
C ALA A 121 -31.38 -22.27 -11.47
N ASP A 122 -30.11 -21.92 -11.73
CA ASP A 122 -29.75 -20.55 -12.07
C ASP A 122 -29.43 -20.34 -13.56
N ALA A 123 -29.05 -21.40 -14.27
CA ALA A 123 -28.70 -21.35 -15.70
C ALA A 123 -29.57 -22.26 -16.62
N PRO A 124 -30.89 -22.43 -16.40
CA PRO A 124 -31.70 -23.40 -17.16
C PRO A 124 -31.76 -23.08 -18.67
N ARG A 125 -31.65 -21.80 -19.06
CA ARG A 125 -31.68 -21.39 -20.47
C ARG A 125 -30.36 -21.72 -21.16
N LEU A 126 -29.23 -21.49 -20.48
CA LEU A 126 -27.90 -21.83 -21.00
C LEU A 126 -27.71 -23.34 -21.15
N LEU A 127 -28.15 -24.13 -20.16
CA LEU A 127 -28.15 -25.59 -20.27
C LEU A 127 -28.98 -26.05 -21.48
N THR A 128 -30.16 -25.46 -21.68
CA THR A 128 -30.99 -25.73 -22.86
C THR A 128 -30.27 -25.33 -24.16
N MET A 129 -29.59 -24.17 -24.18
CA MET A 129 -28.85 -23.67 -25.35
C MET A 129 -27.70 -24.57 -25.77
N LEU A 130 -27.01 -25.18 -24.81
CA LEU A 130 -25.93 -26.13 -25.03
C LEU A 130 -26.44 -27.57 -25.26
N HIS A 131 -27.76 -27.77 -25.41
CA HIS A 131 -28.40 -29.08 -25.54
C HIS A 131 -28.01 -30.05 -24.40
N LEU A 132 -27.84 -29.52 -23.20
CA LEU A 132 -27.51 -30.29 -22.00
C LEU A 132 -28.77 -30.65 -21.20
N PRO A 133 -28.72 -31.75 -20.41
CA PRO A 133 -29.77 -32.04 -19.44
C PRO A 133 -29.89 -30.90 -18.41
N ARG A 134 -31.07 -30.77 -17.79
CA ARG A 134 -31.34 -29.78 -16.72
C ARG A 134 -30.77 -30.26 -15.38
N GLU A 135 -29.46 -30.44 -15.34
CA GLU A 135 -28.68 -30.87 -14.19
C GLU A 135 -27.45 -29.98 -14.07
N ASP A 136 -26.85 -29.93 -12.88
CA ASP A 136 -25.65 -29.14 -12.65
C ASP A 136 -24.48 -29.66 -13.49
N ARG A 137 -23.83 -28.74 -14.21
CA ARG A 137 -22.73 -29.06 -15.12
C ARG A 137 -21.52 -28.18 -14.83
N ILE A 138 -20.35 -28.83 -14.79
CA ILE A 138 -19.05 -28.16 -14.70
C ILE A 138 -18.28 -28.44 -15.99
N ILE A 139 -17.93 -27.39 -16.71
CA ILE A 139 -17.13 -27.44 -17.93
C ILE A 139 -15.73 -26.92 -17.59
N LYS A 140 -14.71 -27.79 -17.70
CA LYS A 140 -13.33 -27.50 -17.29
C LYS A 140 -12.37 -27.31 -18.47
N ASN A 141 -12.76 -27.80 -19.63
CA ASN A 141 -11.99 -27.74 -20.87
C ASN A 141 -12.88 -27.13 -21.96
N SER A 142 -12.25 -26.66 -23.02
CA SER A 142 -13.00 -26.18 -24.17
C SER A 142 -13.76 -27.33 -24.82
N GLU A 143 -15.07 -27.18 -25.02
CA GLU A 143 -15.97 -28.22 -25.50
C GLU A 143 -16.97 -27.64 -26.52
N SER A 144 -17.37 -28.45 -27.50
CA SER A 144 -18.37 -28.07 -28.50
C SER A 144 -19.70 -28.73 -28.19
N PHE A 145 -20.77 -27.94 -28.22
CA PHE A 145 -22.13 -28.36 -27.92
C PHE A 145 -23.06 -28.08 -29.09
N MET A 146 -24.08 -28.92 -29.28
CA MET A 146 -25.12 -28.63 -30.27
C MET A 146 -25.96 -27.44 -29.78
N PHE A 147 -26.11 -26.43 -30.62
CA PHE A 147 -26.91 -25.27 -30.28
C PHE A 147 -28.41 -25.58 -30.38
N ARG A 148 -29.16 -25.24 -29.34
CA ARG A 148 -30.62 -25.31 -29.34
C ARG A 148 -31.24 -23.98 -28.94
N LYS A 149 -32.11 -23.43 -29.79
CA LYS A 149 -32.79 -22.18 -29.49
C LYS A 149 -33.67 -22.33 -28.23
N PRO A 150 -33.52 -21.46 -27.21
CA PRO A 150 -34.32 -21.54 -26.00
C PRO A 150 -35.78 -21.13 -26.27
N THR A 151 -36.73 -21.78 -25.60
CA THR A 151 -38.16 -21.42 -25.65
C THR A 151 -38.46 -20.17 -24.81
N LYS A 152 -39.47 -19.40 -25.23
CA LYS A 152 -39.87 -18.10 -24.65
C LYS A 152 -40.08 -18.18 -23.13
N THR A 153 -39.11 -17.73 -22.35
CA THR A 153 -39.24 -17.49 -20.90
C THR A 153 -38.29 -16.37 -20.47
N ASN A 154 -38.82 -15.44 -19.68
CA ASN A 154 -38.22 -14.14 -19.37
C ASN A 154 -37.46 -14.16 -18.01
N LYS A 155 -36.63 -15.19 -17.78
CA LYS A 155 -35.82 -15.29 -16.56
C LYS A 155 -34.35 -14.97 -16.84
N ASP A 156 -33.74 -14.20 -15.93
CA ASP A 156 -32.29 -14.01 -15.87
C ASP A 156 -31.58 -15.36 -15.77
N ASN A 157 -30.41 -15.48 -16.39
CA ASN A 157 -29.51 -16.61 -16.17
C ASN A 157 -28.35 -16.16 -15.32
N PHE A 158 -27.99 -16.93 -14.31
CA PHE A 158 -26.74 -16.74 -13.59
C PHE A 158 -25.82 -17.89 -13.93
N LEU A 159 -24.62 -17.55 -14.38
CA LEU A 159 -23.54 -18.51 -14.56
C LEU A 159 -22.43 -18.17 -13.57
N LYS A 160 -21.70 -19.20 -13.16
CA LYS A 160 -20.59 -19.05 -12.23
C LYS A 160 -19.30 -19.45 -12.93
N THR A 161 -18.30 -18.58 -12.90
CA THR A 161 -16.94 -18.94 -13.32
C THR A 161 -16.04 -19.02 -12.09
N ILE A 162 -15.22 -20.06 -12.03
CA ILE A 162 -14.26 -20.27 -10.94
C ILE A 162 -12.86 -20.27 -11.52
N ALA A 163 -12.05 -19.29 -11.14
CA ALA A 163 -10.62 -19.28 -11.41
C ALA A 163 -9.90 -20.00 -10.26
N ARG A 164 -9.07 -21.00 -10.56
CA ARG A 164 -8.29 -21.74 -9.56
C ARG A 164 -6.79 -21.48 -9.72
N ASN A 165 -6.04 -21.70 -8.64
CA ASN A 165 -4.58 -21.76 -8.73
C ASN A 165 -4.12 -22.73 -9.82
N LEU A 166 -3.26 -22.27 -10.71
CA LEU A 166 -2.61 -23.11 -11.73
C LEU A 166 -1.17 -23.37 -11.31
N LYS A 167 -0.79 -24.63 -11.15
CA LYS A 167 0.61 -25.02 -10.95
C LYS A 167 1.14 -25.66 -12.23
N ARG A 168 2.12 -25.00 -12.85
CA ARG A 168 2.80 -25.47 -14.06
C ARG A 168 4.16 -26.02 -13.70
N HIS A 169 4.54 -27.13 -14.33
CA HIS A 169 5.81 -27.81 -14.08
C HIS A 169 6.67 -27.83 -15.35
N TYR A 170 7.93 -27.46 -15.20
CA TYR A 170 8.93 -27.43 -16.25
C TYR A 170 10.13 -28.25 -15.82
N ILE A 171 10.70 -29.02 -16.74
CA ILE A 171 11.95 -29.75 -16.51
C ILE A 171 13.06 -28.98 -17.19
N ILE A 172 14.03 -28.50 -16.41
CA ILE A 172 15.13 -27.67 -16.89
C ILE A 172 16.41 -28.47 -16.81
N ARG A 173 17.14 -28.48 -17.92
CA ARG A 173 18.44 -29.12 -18.03
C ARG A 173 19.53 -28.18 -17.51
N ALA A 174 20.49 -28.72 -16.76
CA ALA A 174 21.60 -27.93 -16.20
C ALA A 174 22.62 -27.46 -17.27
N THR A 175 22.65 -28.12 -18.44
CA THR A 175 23.66 -27.92 -19.49
C THR A 175 23.01 -27.87 -20.87
N ARG A 176 23.61 -27.14 -21.83
CA ARG A 176 23.20 -27.16 -23.24
C ARG A 176 23.57 -28.49 -23.91
N PHE A 177 22.84 -28.86 -24.96
CA PHE A 177 23.15 -30.02 -25.80
C PHE A 177 24.44 -29.75 -26.60
N ASN A 178 25.40 -30.69 -26.62
CA ASN A 178 26.66 -30.63 -27.38
C ASN A 178 27.66 -29.51 -27.06
N HIS A 179 27.56 -28.81 -25.92
CA HIS A 179 28.58 -27.83 -25.52
C HIS A 179 29.88 -28.52 -25.10
N LYS A 180 31.02 -28.06 -25.63
CA LYS A 180 32.35 -28.51 -25.21
C LYS A 180 32.93 -27.52 -24.22
N TYR A 181 33.03 -27.92 -22.95
CA TYR A 181 33.75 -27.16 -21.93
C TYR A 181 35.25 -27.27 -22.22
N THR A 182 35.85 -26.18 -22.67
CA THR A 182 37.27 -26.11 -23.05
C THR A 182 38.12 -25.43 -21.98
N ASP A 183 37.49 -24.62 -21.13
CA ASP A 183 38.10 -23.94 -19.99
C ASP A 183 37.39 -24.37 -18.70
N LEU A 184 38.13 -25.02 -17.79
CA LEU A 184 37.61 -25.48 -16.50
C LEU A 184 37.44 -24.32 -15.51
N ASP A 185 38.19 -23.22 -15.66
CA ASP A 185 38.11 -22.06 -14.77
C ASP A 185 36.84 -21.23 -15.04
N ASN A 186 36.38 -21.21 -16.30
CA ASN A 186 35.13 -20.54 -16.70
C ASN A 186 33.90 -21.46 -16.71
N MET A 187 34.09 -22.77 -16.48
CA MET A 187 33.03 -23.79 -16.58
C MET A 187 31.81 -23.46 -15.69
N HIS A 188 32.04 -23.05 -14.44
CA HIS A 188 30.96 -22.76 -13.49
C HIS A 188 30.10 -21.58 -13.96
N HIS A 189 30.74 -20.52 -14.45
CA HIS A 189 30.05 -19.38 -15.02
C HIS A 189 29.20 -19.78 -16.24
N GLU A 190 29.77 -20.54 -17.18
CA GLU A 190 29.07 -21.02 -18.37
C GLU A 190 27.86 -21.90 -18.03
N ILE A 191 27.95 -22.74 -16.99
CA ILE A 191 26.84 -23.58 -16.53
C ILE A 191 25.64 -22.72 -16.12
N PHE A 192 25.84 -21.68 -15.31
CA PHE A 192 24.73 -20.82 -14.86
C PHE A 192 24.15 -19.96 -15.98
N GLN A 193 24.98 -19.50 -16.92
CA GLN A 193 24.49 -18.87 -18.15
C GLN A 193 23.61 -19.84 -18.97
N HIS A 194 24.01 -21.10 -19.09
CA HIS A 194 23.21 -22.11 -19.79
C HIS A 194 21.90 -22.42 -19.08
N ILE A 195 21.88 -22.45 -17.74
CA ILE A 195 20.64 -22.61 -16.97
C ILE A 195 19.68 -21.45 -17.26
N ASN A 196 20.16 -20.20 -17.17
CA ASN A 196 19.34 -19.02 -17.47
C ASN A 196 18.82 -19.06 -18.91
N PHE A 197 19.67 -19.44 -19.87
CA PHE A 197 19.25 -19.60 -21.26
C PHE A 197 18.16 -20.68 -21.42
N ASN A 198 18.30 -21.83 -20.76
CA ASN A 198 17.32 -22.90 -20.84
C ASN A 198 15.97 -22.46 -20.24
N LEU A 199 15.98 -21.68 -19.15
CA LEU A 199 14.77 -21.07 -18.59
C LEU A 199 14.09 -20.15 -19.61
N MET A 200 14.86 -19.28 -20.28
CA MET A 200 14.35 -18.42 -21.35
C MET A 200 13.74 -19.23 -22.51
N GLN A 201 14.42 -20.28 -22.98
CA GLN A 201 13.93 -21.13 -24.08
C GLN A 201 12.62 -21.85 -23.74
N THR A 202 12.41 -22.19 -22.46
CA THR A 202 11.14 -22.77 -21.98
C THR A 202 10.02 -21.73 -21.78
N GLY A 203 10.26 -20.46 -22.11
CA GLY A 203 9.28 -19.38 -21.97
C GLY A 203 9.08 -18.89 -20.53
N ILE A 204 9.97 -19.29 -19.61
CA ILE A 204 9.93 -18.91 -18.18
C ILE A 204 11.19 -18.15 -17.77
N GLY A 205 11.79 -17.40 -18.70
CA GLY A 205 12.91 -16.50 -18.40
C GLY A 205 12.54 -15.52 -17.29
N GLY A 206 13.46 -15.29 -16.35
CA GLY A 206 13.25 -14.42 -15.18
C GLY A 206 12.46 -15.05 -14.03
N ALA A 207 11.89 -16.25 -14.17
CA ALA A 207 11.26 -16.98 -13.07
C ALA A 207 12.26 -17.29 -11.93
N ALA A 208 13.51 -17.53 -12.32
CA ALA A 208 14.66 -17.54 -11.44
C ALA A 208 15.89 -17.07 -12.23
N ASP A 209 16.83 -16.43 -11.53
CA ASP A 209 18.07 -15.93 -12.10
C ASP A 209 19.27 -16.48 -11.35
N PHE A 210 20.23 -17.03 -12.11
CA PHE A 210 21.49 -17.55 -11.59
C PHE A 210 22.61 -16.60 -12.02
N ILE A 211 23.13 -15.79 -11.09
CA ILE A 211 24.13 -14.76 -11.35
C ILE A 211 25.44 -15.20 -10.74
N PHE A 212 26.46 -15.40 -11.56
CA PHE A 212 27.79 -15.76 -11.10
C PHE A 212 28.61 -14.50 -10.76
N ASP A 213 29.12 -14.42 -9.54
CA ASP A 213 30.06 -13.39 -9.10
C ASP A 213 31.49 -13.90 -9.28
N PHE A 214 32.23 -13.28 -10.19
CA PHE A 214 33.64 -13.59 -10.45
C PHE A 214 34.58 -13.19 -9.32
N THR A 215 34.22 -12.18 -8.54
CA THR A 215 35.04 -11.64 -7.45
C THR A 215 34.97 -12.56 -6.24
N GLU A 216 33.75 -12.95 -5.85
CA GLU A 216 33.54 -13.82 -4.70
C GLU A 216 33.59 -15.31 -5.05
N ASN A 217 33.59 -15.64 -6.35
CA ASN A 217 33.48 -17.00 -6.87
C ASN A 217 32.29 -17.73 -6.24
N LYS A 218 31.11 -17.10 -6.33
CA LYS A 218 29.81 -17.60 -5.84
C LYS A 218 28.77 -17.48 -6.94
N VAL A 219 27.70 -18.29 -6.85
CA VAL A 219 26.48 -18.02 -7.60
C VAL A 219 25.41 -17.48 -6.65
N GLN A 220 24.80 -16.39 -7.04
CA GLN A 220 23.58 -15.84 -6.45
C GLN A 220 22.38 -16.37 -7.23
N ILE A 221 21.49 -17.09 -6.57
CA ILE A 221 20.25 -17.59 -7.16
C ILE A 221 19.10 -16.80 -6.58
N THR A 222 18.39 -16.06 -7.41
CA THR A 222 17.17 -15.34 -7.02
C THR A 222 15.97 -16.04 -7.62
N VAL A 223 14.97 -16.36 -6.79
CA VAL A 223 13.75 -17.06 -7.21
C VAL A 223 12.54 -16.16 -6.96
N GLN A 224 11.69 -15.98 -7.97
CA GLN A 224 10.45 -15.22 -7.81
C GLN A 224 9.52 -15.85 -6.75
N LYS A 225 8.67 -15.02 -6.14
CA LYS A 225 7.82 -15.42 -5.01
C LYS A 225 6.87 -16.59 -5.33
N ASN A 226 6.38 -16.67 -6.57
CA ASN A 226 5.45 -17.69 -7.06
C ASN A 226 6.14 -18.91 -7.70
N VAL A 227 7.47 -18.99 -7.61
CA VAL A 227 8.29 -20.02 -8.26
C VAL A 227 8.94 -20.91 -7.20
N ALA A 228 9.00 -22.20 -7.51
CA ALA A 228 9.72 -23.21 -6.72
C ALA A 228 10.72 -23.95 -7.60
N LEU A 229 11.99 -23.95 -7.23
CA LEU A 229 13.03 -24.77 -7.84
C LEU A 229 13.21 -26.04 -7.01
N GLU A 230 12.97 -27.19 -7.61
CA GLU A 230 13.10 -28.49 -6.95
C GLU A 230 14.30 -29.25 -7.50
N PHE A 231 15.30 -29.43 -6.63
CA PHE A 231 16.50 -30.21 -6.89
C PHE A 231 16.39 -31.54 -6.16
N ARG A 232 16.53 -32.63 -6.90
CA ARG A 232 16.57 -33.99 -6.33
C ARG A 232 17.91 -34.64 -6.62
N LEU A 233 18.49 -35.28 -5.61
CA LEU A 233 19.82 -35.91 -5.71
C LEU A 233 19.86 -36.95 -6.84
N LEU A 234 18.75 -37.63 -7.09
CA LEU A 234 18.62 -38.62 -8.15
C LEU A 234 18.79 -38.01 -9.56
N TYR A 235 18.43 -36.75 -9.77
CA TYR A 235 18.38 -36.11 -11.08
C TYR A 235 19.43 -35.02 -11.30
N ALA A 236 20.00 -34.47 -10.23
CA ALA A 236 20.95 -33.36 -10.29
C ALA A 236 22.10 -33.45 -9.26
N PRO A 237 22.82 -34.58 -9.13
CA PRO A 237 23.81 -34.75 -8.07
C PRO A 237 24.99 -33.78 -8.13
N LEU A 238 25.55 -33.48 -9.33
CA LEU A 238 26.69 -32.57 -9.47
C LEU A 238 26.25 -31.11 -9.33
N LEU A 239 25.11 -30.73 -9.92
CA LEU A 239 24.56 -29.39 -9.76
C LEU A 239 24.22 -29.12 -8.28
N MET A 240 23.61 -30.08 -7.58
CA MET A 240 23.32 -29.94 -6.15
C MET A 240 24.60 -29.80 -5.32
N ARG A 241 25.65 -30.56 -5.65
CA ARG A 241 26.96 -30.38 -5.01
C ARG A 241 27.51 -28.98 -5.24
N MET A 242 27.44 -28.43 -6.47
CA MET A 242 27.83 -27.04 -6.75
C MET A 242 27.06 -26.04 -5.88
N LEU A 243 25.79 -26.31 -5.62
CA LEU A 243 24.93 -25.47 -4.79
C LEU A 243 25.02 -25.78 -3.29
N SER A 244 26.00 -26.57 -2.85
CA SER A 244 26.18 -27.01 -1.46
C SER A 244 24.97 -27.74 -0.86
N MET A 245 24.19 -28.43 -1.69
CA MET A 245 22.99 -29.16 -1.28
C MET A 245 23.28 -30.65 -1.09
N THR A 246 23.03 -31.19 0.10
CA THR A 246 23.34 -32.59 0.47
C THR A 246 22.12 -33.52 0.52
N LYS A 247 20.91 -32.98 0.33
CA LYS A 247 19.63 -33.69 0.31
C LYS A 247 18.69 -32.98 -0.68
N ASP A 248 17.57 -33.59 -1.04
CA ASP A 248 16.55 -32.95 -1.89
C ASP A 248 16.15 -31.58 -1.32
N VAL A 249 16.15 -30.55 -2.19
CA VAL A 249 15.88 -29.16 -1.81
C VAL A 249 14.79 -28.58 -2.68
N VAL A 250 13.91 -27.79 -2.03
CA VAL A 250 12.96 -26.90 -2.70
C VAL A 250 13.30 -25.46 -2.32
N LEU A 251 13.70 -24.65 -3.31
CA LEU A 251 13.95 -23.21 -3.12
C LEU A 251 12.73 -22.40 -3.56
N THR A 252 12.22 -21.53 -2.69
CA THR A 252 11.07 -20.65 -2.95
C THR A 252 11.31 -19.25 -2.41
N GLY A 253 11.05 -18.23 -3.23
CA GLY A 253 11.00 -16.81 -2.80
C GLY A 253 12.20 -16.32 -1.99
N LYS A 254 13.39 -16.86 -2.25
CA LYS A 254 14.62 -16.62 -1.48
C LYS A 254 15.80 -16.43 -2.43
N THR A 255 16.80 -15.73 -1.92
CA THR A 255 18.13 -15.64 -2.52
C THR A 255 19.05 -16.65 -1.86
N LEU A 256 19.87 -17.34 -2.64
CA LEU A 256 20.89 -18.28 -2.18
C LEU A 256 22.24 -17.94 -2.79
N ASP A 257 23.25 -17.70 -1.95
CA ASP A 257 24.61 -17.36 -2.36
C ASP A 257 25.56 -18.51 -2.00
N VAL A 258 25.92 -19.33 -2.98
CA VAL A 258 26.71 -20.56 -2.77
C VAL A 258 27.54 -20.86 -4.00
N LEU A 259 28.71 -21.48 -3.85
CA LEU A 259 29.36 -22.23 -4.92
C LEU A 259 30.38 -23.18 -4.34
N GLN A 260 30.24 -24.47 -4.62
CA GLN A 260 31.32 -25.44 -4.49
C GLN A 260 31.89 -25.72 -5.87
N LYS A 261 33.22 -25.58 -5.99
CA LYS A 261 33.92 -25.98 -7.20
C LYS A 261 33.78 -27.49 -7.40
N ILE A 262 33.65 -27.89 -8.66
CA ILE A 262 33.55 -29.27 -9.10
C ILE A 262 34.45 -29.44 -10.31
N ASP A 263 34.98 -30.65 -10.50
CA ASP A 263 36.03 -30.91 -11.50
C ASP A 263 35.46 -31.34 -12.87
N ARG A 264 34.13 -31.42 -13.00
CA ARG A 264 33.43 -31.81 -14.24
C ARG A 264 32.02 -31.22 -14.31
N PRO A 265 31.46 -30.96 -15.49
CA PRO A 265 30.13 -30.34 -15.63
C PRO A 265 28.97 -31.32 -15.33
N PRO A 266 27.79 -30.82 -14.89
CA PRO A 266 26.58 -31.61 -14.63
C PRO A 266 25.88 -32.02 -15.94
N LEU A 267 26.48 -32.95 -16.68
CA LEU A 267 25.95 -33.43 -17.96
C LEU A 267 24.68 -34.26 -17.75
N LYS A 268 23.63 -33.94 -18.53
CA LYS A 268 22.32 -34.64 -18.50
C LYS A 268 21.63 -34.60 -17.12
N GLU A 269 21.93 -33.59 -16.31
CA GLU A 269 21.22 -33.35 -15.06
C GLU A 269 20.02 -32.42 -15.28
N PHE A 270 18.97 -32.65 -14.49
CA PHE A 270 17.71 -31.94 -14.60
C PHE A 270 17.19 -31.54 -13.23
N PHE A 271 16.52 -30.39 -13.17
CA PHE A 271 15.76 -29.97 -12.01
C PHE A 271 14.37 -29.52 -12.45
N ARG A 272 13.41 -29.54 -11.52
CA ARG A 272 12.03 -29.13 -11.82
C ARG A 272 11.82 -27.69 -11.38
N VAL A 273 11.25 -26.89 -12.26
CA VAL A 273 10.72 -25.56 -11.93
C VAL A 273 9.21 -25.65 -11.87
N SER A 274 8.63 -25.21 -10.77
CA SER A 274 7.18 -25.11 -10.61
C SER A 274 6.77 -23.66 -10.48
N ILE A 275 5.88 -23.18 -11.33
CA ILE A 275 5.31 -21.83 -11.26
C ILE A 275 3.86 -21.96 -10.81
N THR A 276 3.47 -21.22 -9.77
CA THR A 276 2.10 -21.22 -9.25
C THR A 276 1.44 -19.89 -9.54
N ASP A 277 0.55 -19.86 -10.53
CA ASP A 277 -0.22 -18.67 -10.85
C ASP A 277 -1.50 -18.68 -10.01
N LYS A 278 -1.63 -17.69 -9.12
CA LYS A 278 -2.80 -17.51 -8.28
C LYS A 278 -3.73 -16.45 -8.89
N PRO A 279 -5.06 -16.67 -8.91
CA PRO A 279 -5.99 -15.63 -9.31
C PRO A 279 -5.91 -14.45 -8.33
N THR A 280 -6.01 -13.25 -8.88
CA THR A 280 -5.93 -12.00 -8.11
C THR A 280 -7.23 -11.24 -8.15
N ILE A 281 -7.62 -10.63 -7.04
CA ILE A 281 -8.76 -9.71 -6.99
C ILE A 281 -8.37 -8.33 -6.48
N PRO A 282 -8.96 -7.26 -7.01
CA PRO A 282 -8.89 -5.95 -6.40
C PRO A 282 -9.72 -5.95 -5.11
N VAL A 283 -9.08 -5.65 -3.99
CA VAL A 283 -9.73 -5.47 -2.69
C VAL A 283 -9.51 -4.04 -2.24
N LYS A 284 -10.59 -3.35 -1.88
CA LYS A 284 -10.49 -2.04 -1.22
C LYS A 284 -10.07 -2.25 0.22
N VAL A 285 -8.93 -1.69 0.60
CA VAL A 285 -8.38 -1.76 1.95
C VAL A 285 -8.26 -0.35 2.49
N LYS A 286 -8.64 -0.15 3.75
CA LYS A 286 -8.41 1.11 4.43
C LYS A 286 -6.94 1.20 4.82
N LYS A 287 -6.28 2.28 4.42
CA LYS A 287 -4.91 2.62 4.81
C LYS A 287 -4.96 3.91 5.62
N THR A 288 -4.24 3.92 6.73
CA THR A 288 -4.06 5.12 7.56
C THR A 288 -2.60 5.56 7.50
N GLU A 289 -2.38 6.81 7.13
CA GLU A 289 -1.07 7.44 7.15
C GLU A 289 -0.99 8.45 8.29
N HIS A 290 0.06 8.35 9.10
CA HIS A 290 0.36 9.30 10.16
C HIS A 290 1.40 10.29 9.65
N LEU A 291 1.05 11.58 9.68
CA LEU A 291 1.82 12.66 9.08
C LEU A 291 2.16 13.69 10.16
N GLU A 292 3.32 14.32 10.02
CA GLU A 292 3.76 15.39 10.88
C GLU A 292 4.16 16.60 10.03
N LEU A 293 3.78 17.79 10.49
CA LEU A 293 4.28 19.06 9.97
C LEU A 293 5.69 19.33 10.52
N GLU A 294 6.49 20.06 9.76
CA GLU A 294 7.80 20.51 10.25
C GLU A 294 7.61 21.50 11.41
N VAL A 295 8.38 21.32 12.48
CA VAL A 295 8.41 22.24 13.61
C VAL A 295 9.04 23.54 13.16
N GLY A 296 8.34 24.66 13.38
CA GLY A 296 8.83 25.94 12.89
C GLY A 296 7.83 27.06 13.02
N PHE A 297 8.25 28.23 12.54
CA PHE A 297 7.43 29.42 12.46
C PHE A 297 6.93 29.63 11.03
N TYR A 298 5.62 29.45 10.84
CA TYR A 298 4.94 29.68 9.57
C TYR A 298 4.42 31.11 9.54
N LYS A 299 4.93 31.93 8.62
CA LYS A 299 4.66 33.38 8.57
C LYS A 299 3.23 33.72 8.14
N ASN A 300 2.62 32.86 7.34
CA ASN A 300 1.29 33.05 6.80
C ASN A 300 0.59 31.71 6.55
N SER A 301 -0.70 31.78 6.28
CA SER A 301 -1.54 30.60 6.03
C SER A 301 -1.08 29.79 4.82
N GLU A 302 -0.58 30.44 3.76
CA GLU A 302 -0.12 29.75 2.55
C GLU A 302 1.10 28.86 2.84
N GLN A 303 2.07 29.37 3.61
CA GLN A 303 3.24 28.60 4.02
C GLN A 303 2.84 27.38 4.87
N LEU A 304 1.91 27.55 5.81
CA LEU A 304 1.41 26.46 6.63
C LEU A 304 0.65 25.43 5.77
N PHE A 305 -0.27 25.89 4.92
CA PHE A 305 -1.11 25.02 4.10
C PHE A 305 -0.31 24.22 3.07
N GLY A 306 0.75 24.82 2.51
CA GLY A 306 1.68 24.14 1.61
C GLY A 306 2.47 22.99 2.26
N SER A 307 2.45 22.89 3.59
CA SER A 307 3.13 21.83 4.35
C SER A 307 2.27 20.59 4.57
N PHE A 308 0.96 20.67 4.31
CA PHE A 308 0.08 19.52 4.38
C PHE A 308 0.24 18.63 3.14
N LYS A 309 0.25 17.32 3.38
CA LYS A 309 0.20 16.30 2.32
C LYS A 309 -1.23 15.80 2.20
N HIS A 310 -1.69 15.55 0.98
CA HIS A 310 -3.01 15.00 0.66
C HIS A 310 -4.22 15.86 1.03
N LEU A 311 -4.03 17.04 1.61
CA LEU A 311 -5.10 17.94 2.04
C LEU A 311 -5.00 19.27 1.30
N ALA A 312 -6.12 19.73 0.76
CA ALA A 312 -6.23 21.05 0.16
C ALA A 312 -6.90 22.00 1.15
N LEU A 313 -6.15 22.98 1.64
CA LEU A 313 -6.62 24.00 2.56
C LEU A 313 -6.64 25.36 1.86
N ASN A 314 -7.68 26.15 2.14
CA ASN A 314 -7.82 27.51 1.63
C ASN A 314 -8.16 28.46 2.78
N HIS A 315 -7.61 29.67 2.71
CA HIS A 315 -7.94 30.74 3.64
C HIS A 315 -9.14 31.53 3.09
N LEU A 316 -10.15 31.76 3.92
CA LEU A 316 -11.34 32.53 3.56
C LEU A 316 -11.20 33.99 4.03
N ALA A 317 -11.98 34.90 3.42
CA ALA A 317 -11.94 36.34 3.73
C ALA A 317 -12.28 36.69 5.20
N ASN A 318 -12.95 35.81 5.93
CA ASN A 318 -13.28 35.95 7.34
C ASN A 318 -12.25 35.27 8.27
N ASN A 319 -11.03 35.06 7.77
CA ASN A 319 -9.94 34.34 8.42
C ASN A 319 -10.22 32.88 8.78
N LYS A 320 -11.28 32.27 8.25
CA LYS A 320 -11.59 30.85 8.47
C LYS A 320 -10.83 29.96 7.50
N VAL A 321 -10.63 28.70 7.90
CA VAL A 321 -9.99 27.67 7.09
C VAL A 321 -11.06 26.84 6.40
N LYS A 322 -10.93 26.67 5.09
CA LYS A 322 -11.70 25.69 4.31
C LYS A 322 -10.80 24.51 3.97
N ILE A 323 -11.17 23.31 4.41
CA ILE A 323 -10.46 22.07 4.08
C ILE A 323 -11.35 21.19 3.18
N HIS A 324 -10.76 20.65 2.12
CA HIS A 324 -11.39 19.66 1.28
C HIS A 324 -10.77 18.28 1.53
N ILE A 325 -11.60 17.31 1.88
CA ILE A 325 -11.22 15.92 2.16
C ILE A 325 -11.89 15.03 1.11
N PRO A 326 -11.17 14.12 0.44
CA PRO A 326 -11.79 13.19 -0.51
C PRO A 326 -12.93 12.38 0.13
N ASP A 327 -14.00 12.10 -0.63
CA ASP A 327 -15.27 11.56 -0.09
C ASP A 327 -15.13 10.24 0.69
N THR A 328 -14.21 9.37 0.29
CA THR A 328 -13.96 8.08 0.95
C THR A 328 -12.91 8.15 2.07
N SER A 329 -12.43 9.35 2.39
CA SER A 329 -11.35 9.57 3.34
C SER A 329 -11.85 10.15 4.67
N THR A 330 -11.01 10.05 5.70
CA THR A 330 -11.24 10.66 7.00
C THR A 330 -9.93 11.19 7.53
N VAL A 331 -9.93 12.44 7.99
CA VAL A 331 -8.77 13.10 8.59
C VAL A 331 -8.97 13.18 10.10
N ASN A 332 -7.91 12.88 10.85
CA ASN A 332 -7.88 13.10 12.29
C ASN A 332 -6.73 14.05 12.62
N LEU A 333 -7.07 15.21 13.17
CA LEU A 333 -6.15 16.27 13.58
C LEU A 333 -5.81 16.10 15.07
N GLN A 334 -4.53 16.24 15.43
CA GLN A 334 -4.15 16.37 16.84
C GLN A 334 -4.80 17.61 17.45
N ASP A 335 -5.16 17.57 18.74
CA ASP A 335 -5.92 18.64 19.40
C ASP A 335 -5.34 20.05 19.19
N GLY A 336 -4.02 20.22 19.39
CA GLY A 336 -3.40 21.53 19.18
C GLY A 336 -3.43 22.00 17.72
N LEU A 337 -3.37 21.07 16.75
CA LEU A 337 -3.46 21.41 15.32
C LEU A 337 -4.91 21.72 14.92
N ARG A 338 -5.86 20.97 15.48
CA ARG A 338 -7.30 21.21 15.33
C ARG A 338 -7.65 22.63 15.81
N ASP A 339 -7.18 22.98 17.01
CA ASP A 339 -7.45 24.28 17.64
C ASP A 339 -6.82 25.42 16.83
N LEU A 340 -5.56 25.26 16.42
CA LEU A 340 -4.86 26.22 15.56
C LEU A 340 -5.61 26.48 14.24
N LEU A 341 -6.13 25.43 13.60
CA LEU A 341 -6.92 25.52 12.37
C LEU A 341 -8.38 25.98 12.61
N GLY A 342 -8.81 26.11 13.87
CA GLY A 342 -10.12 26.63 14.25
C GLY A 342 -11.28 25.63 14.15
N PHE A 343 -11.03 24.32 14.16
CA PHE A 343 -12.10 23.30 14.11
C PHE A 343 -12.52 22.86 15.53
N LYS A 344 -13.82 22.58 15.75
CA LYS A 344 -14.26 21.94 17.01
C LYS A 344 -14.02 20.44 17.06
N LYS A 345 -14.03 19.79 15.90
CA LYS A 345 -13.93 18.33 15.79
C LYS A 345 -12.53 17.95 15.32
N SER A 346 -11.90 17.01 16.02
CA SER A 346 -10.61 16.44 15.60
C SER A 346 -10.76 15.54 14.37
N THR A 347 -11.91 14.88 14.23
CA THR A 347 -12.20 13.98 13.10
C THR A 347 -13.10 14.65 12.07
N LEU A 348 -12.64 14.69 10.82
CA LEU A 348 -13.34 15.24 9.68
C LEU A 348 -13.50 14.16 8.60
N HIS A 349 -14.73 13.91 8.16
CA HIS A 349 -15.03 12.92 7.11
C HIS A 349 -14.93 13.53 5.71
N GLY A 350 -15.06 12.72 4.66
CA GLY A 350 -15.09 13.19 3.28
C GLY A 350 -16.05 14.35 3.03
N GLY A 351 -15.64 15.25 2.16
CA GLY A 351 -16.35 16.48 1.82
C GLY A 351 -15.58 17.76 2.17
N THR A 352 -16.28 18.87 2.07
CA THR A 352 -15.72 20.20 2.33
C THR A 352 -16.15 20.70 3.71
N HIS A 353 -15.19 21.09 4.54
CA HIS A 353 -15.43 21.62 5.87
C HIS A 353 -14.90 23.04 6.00
N ILE A 354 -15.60 23.86 6.76
CA ILE A 354 -15.18 25.23 7.10
C ILE A 354 -15.00 25.28 8.61
N SER A 355 -13.91 25.90 9.06
CA SER A 355 -13.59 26.00 10.48
C SER A 355 -14.65 26.77 11.27
N ASP A 356 -14.84 26.38 12.52
CA ASP A 356 -15.77 27.05 13.44
C ASP A 356 -15.24 28.43 13.84
N TYR A 357 -13.92 28.52 14.03
CA TYR A 357 -13.18 29.70 14.48
C TYR A 357 -12.15 30.15 13.42
N PRO A 358 -11.70 31.42 13.47
CA PRO A 358 -10.60 31.90 12.64
C PRO A 358 -9.30 31.10 12.87
N LEU A 359 -8.44 31.05 11.85
CA LEU A 359 -7.08 30.52 11.93
C LEU A 359 -6.25 31.36 12.92
N GLU A 360 -5.58 30.71 13.87
CA GLU A 360 -4.78 31.39 14.89
C GLU A 360 -3.29 31.06 14.75
N LEU A 361 -2.60 31.75 13.84
CA LEU A 361 -1.15 31.58 13.65
C LEU A 361 -0.31 32.25 14.74
N ASP A 362 -0.88 33.21 15.45
CA ASP A 362 -0.21 34.00 16.50
C ASP A 362 -0.45 33.46 17.92
N GLY A 363 -1.29 32.43 18.07
CA GLY A 363 -1.74 31.87 19.36
C GLY A 363 -0.67 31.14 20.18
N GLY A 364 0.60 31.18 19.74
CA GLY A 364 1.74 30.57 20.41
C GLY A 364 2.24 31.31 21.66
N ILE A 365 1.57 32.38 22.11
CA ILE A 365 1.98 33.13 23.32
C ILE A 365 1.57 32.35 24.57
N THR A 366 2.45 31.45 25.02
CA THR A 366 2.22 30.65 26.23
C THR A 366 2.87 31.25 27.48
N GLU A 367 3.78 32.21 27.34
CA GLU A 367 4.54 32.81 28.44
C GLU A 367 4.74 34.33 28.24
N ILE A 368 4.93 35.09 29.29
CA ILE A 368 5.25 36.54 29.24
C ILE A 368 6.33 36.78 30.28
N TYR A 369 7.44 37.41 29.89
CA TYR A 369 8.47 37.85 30.84
C TYR A 369 8.17 39.30 31.23
N VAL A 370 7.99 39.51 32.54
CA VAL A 370 7.69 40.82 33.12
C VAL A 370 8.89 41.24 33.96
N TYR A 371 9.53 42.33 33.57
CA TYR A 371 10.60 42.97 34.34
C TYR A 371 10.02 44.18 35.07
N SER A 372 10.33 44.29 36.35
CA SER A 372 9.87 45.39 37.20
C SER A 372 11.04 45.95 37.99
N ASP A 373 11.16 47.26 37.98
CA ASP A 373 12.13 47.95 38.82
C ASP A 373 11.53 48.14 40.21
N ILE A 374 12.33 47.81 41.22
CA ILE A 374 12.00 48.05 42.62
C ILE A 374 12.89 49.21 43.07
N ILE A 375 12.26 50.33 43.44
CA ILE A 375 12.97 51.53 43.90
C ILE A 375 12.76 51.65 45.41
N GLU A 376 13.87 51.70 46.16
CA GLU A 376 13.87 51.98 47.61
C GLU A 376 14.56 53.31 47.89
N SER A 377 14.02 54.08 48.83
CA SER A 377 14.71 55.27 49.35
C SER A 377 15.73 54.86 50.42
N HIS A 378 17.00 55.16 50.19
CA HIS A 378 18.11 54.88 51.11
C HIS A 378 18.78 56.19 51.58
N PHE A 379 19.10 56.31 52.86
CA PHE A 379 19.75 57.49 53.44
C PHE A 379 21.29 57.46 53.26
N VAL A 380 21.88 58.34 52.42
CA VAL A 380 23.35 58.56 52.35
C VAL A 380 23.71 60.00 52.79
N GLY A 381 23.93 60.25 54.08
CA GLY A 381 24.39 61.58 54.54
C GLY A 381 23.43 62.75 54.17
N ILE A 382 23.99 63.95 53.93
CA ILE A 382 23.23 65.23 53.83
C ILE A 382 22.57 65.47 52.44
N LEU A 383 22.74 64.57 51.46
CA LEU A 383 22.07 64.72 50.15
C LEU A 383 21.42 63.40 49.70
N LEU A 384 20.17 63.48 49.27
CA LEU A 384 19.39 62.35 48.78
C LEU A 384 19.77 62.10 47.30
N LEU A 385 20.35 60.94 46.99
CA LEU A 385 20.61 60.49 45.62
C LEU A 385 19.79 59.23 45.34
N LEU A 386 19.07 59.23 44.22
CA LEU A 386 18.39 58.06 43.67
C LEU A 386 19.42 57.17 42.94
N TYR A 387 19.58 55.93 43.41
CA TYR A 387 20.33 54.90 42.67
C TYR A 387 19.36 53.79 42.27
N SER A 388 19.33 53.49 40.96
CA SER A 388 18.67 52.33 40.39
C SER A 388 19.72 51.23 40.17
N VAL A 389 19.67 50.14 40.93
CA VAL A 389 20.35 48.89 40.53
C VAL A 389 19.49 47.69 40.92
N LEU A 390 18.81 47.12 39.94
CA LEU A 390 18.70 45.67 39.83
C LEU A 390 18.44 45.27 38.37
N PHE A 391 19.40 44.61 37.74
CA PHE A 391 19.14 43.79 36.55
C PHE A 391 18.68 42.41 37.04
N LEU A 392 17.47 42.00 36.68
CA LEU A 392 17.04 40.60 36.71
C LEU A 392 16.80 40.12 35.29
#